data_AF-A0A975L9E2-F1
#
_entry.id   AF-A0A975L9E2-F1
#
_cell.length_a   1.000
_cell.length_b   1.000
_cell.length_c   1.000
_cell.angle_alpha   90.00
_cell.angle_beta   90.00
_cell.angle_gamma   90.00
#
_symmetry.space_group_name_H-M   'P 1'
#
loop_
_entity.id
_entity.type
_entity.pdbx_description
1 polymer ?
#
loop_
_entity_poly.entity_id
_entity_poly.type
_entity_poly.pdbx_seq_one_letter_code
_entity_poly.pdbx_strand_id
1 'polypeptide(L)'
;MAKKTKAEERRARAAALREEQRKKERRAKILKIAGISVASAAVLGLLGTAVFMEFRSRNISGVQEYAIDEYNHVPDGQRVDYAQSPPVGGQHWNRWQNCGVYTEPLMPEFAVHSLEHGAVWITYEPDIAEDQIEALQGFYNPGDYLVISPYEGEMDAPIVASSWGRQITADSADDEDLARYVQYYERGQDVPEPGAACSGSISFTAAEIEAEIAEDGPDAESLEGADSDESGSDADNEDTDSETTDEPSAAPEEDTE
;
A
#
# COMPACT_ATOMS: atom_id res chain seq x y z
N MET A 1 3.24 35.33 84.37
CA MET A 1 3.27 34.90 82.95
C MET A 1 3.63 36.12 82.11
N ALA A 2 4.83 36.17 81.53
CA ALA A 2 5.27 37.33 80.75
C ALA A 2 4.48 37.42 79.43
N LYS A 3 3.80 38.55 79.18
CA LYS A 3 3.15 38.82 77.88
C LYS A 3 4.24 39.04 76.83
N LYS A 4 4.23 38.23 75.78
CA LYS A 4 5.12 38.40 74.62
C LYS A 4 4.92 39.79 74.02
N THR A 5 6.00 40.36 73.50
CA THR A 5 5.97 41.69 72.89
C THR A 5 5.30 41.62 71.50
N LYS A 6 4.65 42.72 71.07
CA LYS A 6 4.02 42.85 69.75
C LYS A 6 4.98 42.62 68.57
N ALA A 7 6.29 42.66 68.83
CA ALA A 7 7.35 42.37 67.85
C ALA A 7 7.62 40.85 67.73
N GLU A 8 7.58 40.10 68.83
CA GLU A 8 7.76 38.65 68.83
C GLU A 8 6.61 37.91 68.14
N GLU A 9 5.37 38.34 68.35
CA GLU A 9 4.19 37.77 67.66
C GLU A 9 4.24 37.99 66.14
N ARG A 10 4.71 39.16 65.69
CA ARG A 10 4.89 39.44 64.26
C ARG A 10 5.98 38.58 63.63
N ARG A 11 7.10 38.37 64.34
CA ARG A 11 8.17 37.46 63.90
C ARG A 11 7.68 36.00 63.82
N ALA A 12 6.91 35.54 64.80
CA ALA A 12 6.34 34.20 64.81
C ALA A 12 5.34 33.99 63.65
N ARG A 13 4.43 34.95 63.41
CA ARG A 13 3.51 34.89 62.25
C ARG A 13 4.27 34.91 60.92
N ALA A 14 5.30 35.75 60.78
CA ALA A 14 6.13 35.79 59.57
C ALA A 14 6.90 34.47 59.36
N ALA A 15 7.39 33.83 60.43
CA ALA A 15 8.04 32.53 60.34
C ALA A 15 7.05 31.41 59.92
N ALA A 16 5.85 31.39 60.50
CA ALA A 16 4.80 30.42 60.14
C ALA A 16 4.37 30.54 58.67
N LEU A 17 4.14 31.78 58.19
CA LEU A 17 3.81 32.02 56.78
C LEU A 17 4.93 31.59 55.83
N ARG A 18 6.20 31.84 56.19
CA ARG A 18 7.36 31.39 55.42
C ARG A 18 7.47 29.86 55.40
N GLU A 19 7.14 29.19 56.49
CA GLU A 19 7.15 27.72 56.55
C GLU A 19 6.03 27.12 55.68
N GLU A 20 4.82 27.69 55.71
CA GLU A 20 3.73 27.30 54.82
C GLU A 20 4.07 27.52 53.34
N GLN A 21 4.67 28.67 53.00
CA GLN A 21 5.15 28.95 51.65
C GLN A 21 6.19 27.92 51.20
N ARG A 22 7.20 27.62 52.02
CA ARG A 22 8.19 26.57 51.73
C ARG A 22 7.56 25.20 51.54
N LYS A 23 6.53 24.84 52.33
CA LYS A 23 5.79 23.58 52.17
C LYS A 23 5.02 23.54 50.85
N LYS A 24 4.35 24.64 50.48
CA LYS A 24 3.62 24.77 49.20
C LYS A 24 4.58 24.72 48.00
N GLU A 25 5.70 25.44 48.06
CA GLU A 25 6.75 25.42 47.04
C GLU A 25 7.37 24.02 46.90
N ARG A 26 7.67 23.34 48.01
CA ARG A 26 8.19 21.96 47.99
C ARG A 26 7.18 20.99 47.38
N ARG A 27 5.91 21.08 47.75
CA ARG A 27 4.83 20.26 47.15
C ARG A 27 4.68 20.55 45.65
N ALA A 28 4.65 21.82 45.25
CA ALA A 28 4.56 22.21 43.85
C ALA A 28 5.77 21.73 43.04
N LYS A 29 6.99 21.81 43.61
CA LYS A 29 8.20 21.29 42.98
C LYS A 29 8.16 19.76 42.83
N ILE A 30 7.71 19.04 43.86
CA ILE A 30 7.54 17.58 43.80
C ILE A 30 6.51 17.19 42.73
N LEU A 31 5.34 17.84 42.71
CA LEU A 31 4.29 17.56 41.73
C LEU A 31 4.76 17.86 40.30
N LYS A 32 5.49 18.95 40.09
CA LYS A 32 6.09 19.27 38.77
C LYS A 32 7.09 18.21 38.33
N ILE A 33 8.00 17.80 39.22
CA ILE A 33 9.01 16.77 38.89
C ILE A 33 8.30 15.43 38.61
N ALA A 34 7.37 15.01 39.45
CA ALA A 34 6.61 13.78 39.26
C ALA A 34 5.83 13.80 37.93
N GLY A 35 5.16 14.92 37.61
CA GLY A 35 4.46 15.10 36.34
C GLY A 35 5.39 15.00 35.14
N ILE A 36 6.56 15.66 35.19
CA ILE A 36 7.57 15.57 34.13
C ILE A 36 8.09 14.13 34.00
N SER A 37 8.43 13.46 35.11
CA SER A 37 8.94 12.09 35.09
C SER A 37 7.93 11.10 34.50
N VAL A 38 6.64 11.21 34.85
CA VAL A 38 5.58 10.36 34.29
C VAL A 38 5.41 10.64 32.79
N ALA A 39 5.38 11.91 32.38
CA ALA A 39 5.29 12.28 30.97
C ALA A 39 6.50 11.76 30.17
N SER A 40 7.73 11.90 30.70
CA SER A 40 8.93 11.38 30.08
C SER A 40 8.92 9.84 29.97
N ALA A 41 8.48 9.14 31.01
CA ALA A 41 8.36 7.68 30.97
C ALA A 41 7.33 7.22 29.93
N ALA A 42 6.18 7.91 29.83
CA ALA A 42 5.18 7.63 28.82
C ALA A 42 5.71 7.85 27.39
N VAL A 43 6.41 8.96 27.15
CA VAL A 43 7.03 9.25 25.84
C VAL A 43 8.10 8.21 25.49
N LEU A 44 8.98 7.85 26.42
CA LEU A 44 9.99 6.82 26.19
C LEU A 44 9.37 5.44 25.96
N GLY A 45 8.29 5.12 26.68
CA GLY A 45 7.53 3.89 26.46
C GLY A 45 6.92 3.83 25.06
N LEU A 46 6.27 4.90 24.62
CA LEU A 46 5.70 4.99 23.26
C LEU A 46 6.77 4.91 22.17
N LEU A 47 7.89 5.63 22.34
CA LEU A 47 9.03 5.54 21.42
C LEU A 47 9.62 4.13 21.38
N GLY A 48 9.79 3.49 22.55
CA GLY A 48 10.26 2.11 22.65
C GLY A 48 9.33 1.12 21.93
N THR A 49 8.01 1.26 22.12
CA THR A 49 7.01 0.46 21.42
C THR A 49 7.05 0.69 19.91
N ALA A 50 7.14 1.95 19.46
CA ALA A 50 7.22 2.26 18.03
C ALA A 50 8.46 1.63 17.38
N VAL A 51 9.63 1.76 18.02
CA VAL A 51 10.88 1.14 17.54
C VAL A 51 10.79 -0.39 17.56
N PHE A 52 10.18 -0.98 18.59
CA PHE A 52 10.00 -2.43 18.67
C PHE A 52 9.05 -2.96 17.59
N MET A 53 7.94 -2.26 17.33
CA MET A 53 6.99 -2.61 16.28
C MET A 53 7.65 -2.51 14.90
N GLU A 54 8.40 -1.45 14.65
CA GLU A 54 9.19 -1.26 13.42
C GLU A 54 10.23 -2.37 13.23
N PHE A 55 10.93 -2.76 14.30
CA PHE A 55 11.89 -3.86 14.20
C PHE A 55 11.20 -5.19 13.89
N ARG A 56 10.02 -5.44 14.49
CA ARG A 56 9.24 -6.66 14.28
C ARG A 56 8.66 -6.75 12.86
N SER A 57 8.21 -5.63 12.27
CA SER A 57 7.68 -5.61 10.90
C SER A 57 8.74 -5.93 9.86
N ARG A 58 9.99 -5.53 10.09
CA ARG A 58 11.11 -5.73 9.14
C ARG A 58 11.77 -7.10 9.23
N ASN A 59 11.67 -7.77 10.38
CA ASN A 59 12.32 -9.06 10.60
C ASN A 59 11.37 -10.23 10.31
N ILE A 60 11.09 -10.45 9.02
CA ILE A 60 10.20 -11.49 8.51
C ILE A 60 11.03 -12.74 8.20
N SER A 61 10.70 -13.87 8.82
CA SER A 61 11.37 -15.15 8.57
C SER A 61 10.86 -15.79 7.29
N GLY A 62 11.71 -16.59 6.62
CA GLY A 62 11.30 -17.35 5.44
C GLY A 62 11.23 -16.57 4.13
N VAL A 63 11.47 -15.24 4.14
CA VAL A 63 11.53 -14.45 2.90
C VAL A 63 12.74 -14.86 2.07
N GLN A 64 12.48 -15.25 0.83
CA GLN A 64 13.46 -15.51 -0.21
C GLN A 64 13.53 -14.30 -1.16
N GLU A 65 14.75 -13.93 -1.56
CA GLU A 65 14.99 -12.83 -2.51
C GLU A 65 15.63 -13.36 -3.79
N TYR A 66 15.21 -12.81 -4.92
CA TYR A 66 15.60 -13.22 -6.26
C TYR A 66 16.00 -12.00 -7.08
N ALA A 67 17.09 -12.11 -7.83
CA ALA A 67 17.48 -11.10 -8.81
C ALA A 67 16.62 -11.26 -10.07
N ILE A 68 16.03 -10.16 -10.54
CA ILE A 68 15.23 -10.11 -11.77
C ILE A 68 16.02 -9.32 -12.81
N ASP A 69 16.60 -10.03 -13.78
CA ASP A 69 17.50 -9.46 -14.78
C ASP A 69 16.75 -8.85 -15.98
N GLU A 70 15.53 -9.32 -16.27
CA GLU A 70 14.71 -8.90 -17.40
C GLU A 70 13.27 -8.66 -16.96
N TYR A 71 12.71 -7.52 -17.34
CA TYR A 71 11.35 -7.11 -16.92
C TYR A 71 10.61 -6.28 -17.98
N ASN A 72 10.98 -6.43 -19.25
CA ASN A 72 10.28 -5.74 -20.33
C ASN A 72 8.85 -6.30 -20.49
N HIS A 73 7.93 -5.42 -20.89
CA HIS A 73 6.64 -5.85 -21.40
C HIS A 73 6.80 -6.65 -22.70
N VAL A 74 6.13 -7.79 -22.77
CA VAL A 74 5.95 -8.57 -24.00
C VAL A 74 4.50 -8.45 -24.47
N PRO A 75 4.21 -8.71 -25.76
CA PRO A 75 2.84 -8.70 -26.25
C PRO A 75 1.95 -9.65 -25.45
N ASP A 76 0.73 -9.20 -25.19
CA ASP A 76 -0.31 -10.04 -24.61
C ASP A 76 -0.49 -11.30 -25.49
N GLY A 77 -0.73 -12.46 -24.86
CA GLY A 77 -0.74 -13.77 -25.52
C GLY A 77 0.64 -14.43 -25.67
N GLN A 78 1.76 -13.69 -25.54
CA GLN A 78 3.10 -14.30 -25.53
C GLN A 78 3.43 -14.88 -24.15
N ARG A 79 3.54 -16.21 -24.04
CA ARG A 79 3.89 -16.86 -22.76
C ARG A 79 5.29 -16.54 -22.28
N VAL A 80 5.42 -16.43 -20.96
CA VAL A 80 6.70 -16.24 -20.29
C VAL A 80 7.02 -17.45 -19.40
N ASP A 81 8.22 -17.99 -19.58
CA ASP A 81 8.74 -19.06 -18.71
C ASP A 81 9.39 -18.44 -17.47
N TYR A 82 8.72 -18.56 -16.32
CA TYR A 82 9.21 -18.07 -15.04
C TYR A 82 10.07 -19.10 -14.31
N ALA A 83 11.11 -18.63 -13.62
CA ALA A 83 11.99 -19.49 -12.82
C ALA A 83 11.40 -19.88 -11.46
N GLN A 84 10.49 -19.05 -10.92
CA GLN A 84 9.78 -19.28 -9.67
C GLN A 84 8.31 -19.59 -9.95
N SER A 85 7.72 -20.44 -9.11
CA SER A 85 6.31 -20.84 -9.19
C SER A 85 5.67 -20.73 -7.80
N PRO A 86 4.73 -19.80 -7.58
CA PRO A 86 4.33 -18.71 -8.48
C PRO A 86 5.47 -17.74 -8.81
N PRO A 87 5.37 -16.97 -9.91
CA PRO A 87 6.38 -15.99 -10.28
C PRO A 87 6.56 -14.89 -9.24
N VAL A 88 7.76 -14.30 -9.24
CA VAL A 88 8.13 -13.18 -8.36
C VAL A 88 8.51 -11.93 -9.18
N GLY A 89 8.39 -11.97 -10.51
CA GLY A 89 8.91 -10.94 -11.40
C GLY A 89 9.39 -11.55 -12.71
N GLY A 90 9.83 -10.71 -13.64
CA GLY A 90 10.31 -11.13 -14.95
C GLY A 90 9.66 -10.35 -16.07
N GLN A 91 9.86 -10.79 -17.32
CA GLN A 91 9.05 -10.32 -18.44
C GLN A 91 7.57 -10.62 -18.18
N HIS A 92 6.67 -9.78 -18.66
CA HIS A 92 5.24 -9.90 -18.39
C HIS A 92 4.43 -9.10 -19.42
N TRP A 93 3.11 -9.22 -19.42
CA TRP A 93 2.25 -8.55 -20.40
C TRP A 93 2.11 -7.05 -20.12
N ASN A 94 1.66 -6.26 -21.09
CA ASN A 94 1.57 -4.80 -20.96
C ASN A 94 0.44 -4.38 -19.99
N ARG A 95 -0.59 -5.20 -19.86
CA ARG A 95 -1.67 -4.92 -18.91
C ARG A 95 -1.42 -5.62 -17.58
N TRP A 96 -2.07 -5.13 -16.54
CA TRP A 96 -1.95 -5.68 -15.20
C TRP A 96 -3.26 -6.29 -14.74
N GLN A 97 -3.14 -7.25 -13.81
CA GLN A 97 -4.29 -7.75 -13.10
C GLN A 97 -4.74 -6.72 -12.06
N ASN A 98 -6.03 -6.40 -12.04
CA ASN A 98 -6.59 -5.60 -10.96
C ASN A 98 -6.36 -6.26 -9.60
N CYS A 99 -5.96 -5.50 -8.59
CA CYS A 99 -5.84 -5.97 -7.22
C CYS A 99 -7.21 -6.29 -6.65
N GLY A 100 -7.35 -7.49 -6.10
CA GLY A 100 -8.63 -8.04 -5.68
C GLY A 100 -8.54 -9.50 -5.26
N VAL A 101 -9.69 -10.02 -4.85
CA VAL A 101 -9.89 -11.43 -4.53
C VAL A 101 -10.53 -12.12 -5.73
N TYR A 102 -9.93 -13.24 -6.14
CA TYR A 102 -10.35 -14.07 -7.25
C TYR A 102 -10.58 -15.50 -6.77
N THR A 103 -11.62 -16.14 -7.30
CA THR A 103 -12.00 -17.52 -6.93
C THR A 103 -11.50 -18.55 -7.94
N GLU A 104 -10.88 -18.09 -9.02
CA GLU A 104 -10.32 -18.91 -10.09
C GLU A 104 -8.89 -18.45 -10.41
N PRO A 105 -8.06 -19.31 -11.01
CA PRO A 105 -6.67 -18.97 -11.32
C PRO A 105 -6.55 -17.77 -12.25
N LEU A 106 -5.45 -17.05 -12.13
CA LEU A 106 -5.14 -15.86 -12.93
C LEU A 106 -4.00 -16.15 -13.90
N MET A 107 -3.96 -15.41 -15.01
CA MET A 107 -2.78 -15.42 -15.89
C MET A 107 -1.56 -14.87 -15.15
N PRO A 108 -0.47 -15.64 -15.02
CA PRO A 108 0.71 -15.18 -14.30
C PRO A 108 1.30 -13.89 -14.88
N GLU A 109 1.29 -13.70 -16.20
CA GLU A 109 1.83 -12.51 -16.85
C GLU A 109 1.09 -11.22 -16.44
N PHE A 110 -0.23 -11.25 -16.23
CA PHE A 110 -0.95 -10.08 -15.71
C PHE A 110 -0.67 -9.84 -14.23
N ALA A 111 -0.58 -10.91 -13.43
CA ALA A 111 -0.31 -10.80 -12.00
C ALA A 111 1.12 -10.31 -11.73
N VAL A 112 2.10 -10.71 -12.54
CA VAL A 112 3.50 -10.24 -12.46
C VAL A 112 3.59 -8.74 -12.74
N HIS A 113 2.81 -8.21 -13.67
CA HIS A 113 2.73 -6.76 -13.87
C HIS A 113 2.22 -6.07 -12.60
N SER A 114 1.20 -6.62 -11.92
CA SER A 114 0.75 -6.05 -10.64
C SER A 114 1.86 -6.05 -9.58
N LEU A 115 2.74 -7.05 -9.57
CA LEU A 115 3.93 -7.06 -8.70
C LEU A 115 4.89 -5.92 -9.06
N GLU A 116 5.06 -5.59 -10.35
CA GLU A 116 5.87 -4.45 -10.82
C GLU A 116 5.38 -3.12 -10.21
N HIS A 117 4.06 -2.99 -10.02
CA HIS A 117 3.42 -1.82 -9.41
C HIS A 117 3.52 -1.78 -7.88
N GLY A 118 4.07 -2.84 -7.27
CA GLY A 118 4.21 -2.99 -5.82
C GLY A 118 3.06 -3.78 -5.18
N ALA A 119 2.33 -4.59 -5.95
CA ALA A 119 1.38 -5.53 -5.36
C ALA A 119 2.07 -6.72 -4.70
N VAL A 120 1.35 -7.33 -3.77
CA VAL A 120 1.61 -8.69 -3.29
C VAL A 120 0.59 -9.61 -3.94
N TRP A 121 1.01 -10.75 -4.45
CA TRP A 121 0.13 -11.80 -4.93
C TRP A 121 0.16 -12.98 -3.97
N ILE A 122 -0.93 -13.17 -3.23
CA ILE A 122 -1.15 -14.36 -2.42
C ILE A 122 -1.80 -15.41 -3.32
N THR A 123 -1.11 -16.52 -3.44
CA THR A 123 -1.59 -17.72 -4.12
C THR A 123 -1.81 -18.83 -3.12
N TYR A 124 -2.75 -19.72 -3.43
CA TYR A 124 -2.99 -20.92 -2.63
C TYR A 124 -3.29 -22.13 -3.52
N GLU A 125 -2.97 -23.32 -3.00
CA GLU A 125 -3.38 -24.58 -3.61
C GLU A 125 -4.91 -24.67 -3.63
N PRO A 126 -5.55 -25.07 -4.75
CA PRO A 126 -7.03 -25.05 -4.85
C PRO A 126 -7.77 -25.93 -3.84
N ASP A 127 -7.09 -26.88 -3.19
CA ASP A 127 -7.66 -27.86 -2.27
C ASP A 127 -7.40 -27.59 -0.78
N ILE A 128 -6.85 -26.41 -0.42
CA ILE A 128 -6.76 -26.00 0.99
C ILE A 128 -8.15 -25.85 1.62
N ALA A 129 -8.20 -25.91 2.95
CA ALA A 129 -9.46 -25.82 3.68
C ALA A 129 -10.17 -24.46 3.48
N GLU A 130 -11.50 -24.48 3.43
CA GLU A 130 -12.32 -23.29 3.15
C GLU A 130 -12.11 -22.16 4.16
N ASP A 131 -11.87 -22.48 5.44
CA ASP A 131 -11.56 -21.49 6.47
C ASP A 131 -10.21 -20.80 6.26
N GLN A 132 -9.25 -21.49 5.64
CA GLN A 132 -7.99 -20.89 5.22
C GLN A 132 -8.20 -19.94 4.04
N ILE A 133 -9.02 -20.32 3.07
CA ILE A 133 -9.40 -19.44 1.94
C ILE A 133 -10.08 -18.19 2.47
N GLU A 134 -11.09 -18.31 3.33
CA GLU A 134 -11.78 -17.17 3.95
C GLU A 134 -10.81 -16.27 4.72
N ALA A 135 -9.87 -16.86 5.46
CA ALA A 135 -8.85 -16.11 6.18
C ALA A 135 -7.93 -15.32 5.23
N LEU A 136 -7.49 -15.92 4.12
CA LEU A 136 -6.70 -15.22 3.09
C LEU A 136 -7.49 -14.08 2.45
N GLN A 137 -8.75 -14.32 2.06
CA GLN A 137 -9.61 -13.28 1.49
C GLN A 137 -9.78 -12.09 2.44
N GLY A 138 -9.77 -12.35 3.75
CA GLY A 138 -9.82 -11.33 4.80
C GLY A 138 -8.60 -10.40 4.87
N PHE A 139 -7.50 -10.70 4.16
CA PHE A 139 -6.37 -9.78 4.04
C PHE A 139 -6.69 -8.57 3.16
N TYR A 140 -7.60 -8.73 2.19
CA TYR A 140 -7.89 -7.71 1.20
C TYR A 140 -8.94 -6.71 1.68
N ASN A 141 -8.67 -5.43 1.48
CA ASN A 141 -9.65 -4.34 1.51
C ASN A 141 -9.67 -3.61 0.15
N PRO A 142 -10.81 -2.99 -0.22
CA PRO A 142 -10.88 -2.22 -1.46
C PRO A 142 -9.80 -1.11 -1.52
N GLY A 143 -8.96 -1.17 -2.56
CA GLY A 143 -7.85 -0.23 -2.79
C GLY A 143 -6.49 -0.71 -2.28
N ASP A 144 -6.42 -1.89 -1.67
CA ASP A 144 -5.16 -2.54 -1.29
C ASP A 144 -4.41 -3.02 -2.54
N TYR A 145 -3.08 -3.07 -2.45
CA TYR A 145 -2.19 -3.58 -3.50
C TYR A 145 -1.97 -5.09 -3.29
N LEU A 146 -3.07 -5.82 -3.28
CA LEU A 146 -3.10 -7.23 -2.98
C LEU A 146 -3.95 -7.98 -4.01
N VAL A 147 -3.37 -8.99 -4.63
CA VAL A 147 -4.05 -9.96 -5.50
C VAL A 147 -4.13 -11.27 -4.72
N ILE A 148 -5.30 -11.88 -4.65
CA ILE A 148 -5.50 -13.18 -3.99
C ILE A 148 -6.21 -14.11 -4.95
N SER A 149 -5.62 -15.25 -5.27
CA SER A 149 -6.24 -16.24 -6.19
C SER A 149 -5.75 -17.65 -5.88
N PRO A 150 -6.50 -18.70 -6.27
CA PRO A 150 -5.88 -20.01 -6.41
C PRO A 150 -4.82 -19.94 -7.52
N TYR A 151 -3.89 -20.90 -7.52
CA TYR A 151 -2.83 -20.96 -8.52
C TYR A 151 -2.85 -22.29 -9.28
N GLU A 152 -2.75 -22.21 -10.60
CA GLU A 152 -2.68 -23.36 -11.49
C GLU A 152 -1.21 -23.64 -11.80
N GLY A 153 -0.61 -24.56 -11.04
CA GLY A 153 0.80 -24.91 -11.16
C GLY A 153 1.33 -25.63 -9.93
N GLU A 154 2.64 -25.91 -9.93
CA GLU A 154 3.31 -26.47 -8.75
C GLU A 154 3.63 -25.36 -7.75
N MET A 155 3.35 -25.59 -6.48
CA MET A 155 3.70 -24.68 -5.38
C MET A 155 4.53 -25.44 -4.34
N ASP A 156 5.53 -24.77 -3.77
CA ASP A 156 6.40 -25.37 -2.74
C ASP A 156 5.73 -25.45 -1.36
N ALA A 157 4.55 -24.84 -1.19
CA ALA A 157 3.76 -24.83 0.03
C ALA A 157 2.27 -24.57 -0.28
N PRO A 158 1.35 -24.87 0.66
CA PRO A 158 -0.09 -24.64 0.46
C PRO A 158 -0.44 -23.19 0.16
N ILE A 159 0.35 -22.24 0.67
CA ILE A 159 0.18 -20.80 0.46
C ILE A 159 1.53 -20.19 0.10
N VAL A 160 1.56 -19.40 -0.95
CA VAL A 160 2.76 -18.67 -1.37
C VAL A 160 2.38 -17.21 -1.65
N ALA A 161 3.12 -16.27 -1.06
CA ALA A 161 2.96 -14.85 -1.34
C ALA A 161 4.19 -14.33 -2.08
N SER A 162 3.98 -13.81 -3.29
CA SER A 162 5.00 -13.20 -4.13
C SER A 162 4.88 -11.69 -4.11
N SER A 163 6.02 -11.00 -4.10
CA SER A 163 6.14 -9.58 -4.49
C SER A 163 7.33 -9.44 -5.41
N TRP A 164 7.57 -8.27 -6.00
CA TRP A 164 8.66 -8.12 -6.97
C TRP A 164 10.02 -8.55 -6.39
N GLY A 165 10.64 -9.56 -6.99
CA GLY A 165 11.90 -10.18 -6.60
C GLY A 165 11.87 -10.94 -5.27
N ARG A 166 10.70 -11.21 -4.68
CA ARG A 166 10.60 -11.76 -3.31
C ARG A 166 9.46 -12.75 -3.17
N GLN A 167 9.63 -13.70 -2.25
CA GLN A 167 8.60 -14.69 -1.97
C GLN A 167 8.68 -15.17 -0.53
N ILE A 168 7.53 -15.52 0.04
CA ILE A 168 7.41 -16.29 1.27
C ILE A 168 6.43 -17.44 1.08
N THR A 169 6.71 -18.55 1.73
CA THR A 169 5.82 -19.72 1.82
C THR A 169 5.17 -19.77 3.20
N ALA A 170 3.94 -20.28 3.28
CA ALA A 170 3.22 -20.48 4.53
C ALA A 170 2.41 -21.78 4.49
N ASP A 171 2.34 -22.48 5.62
CA ASP A 171 1.51 -23.68 5.78
C ASP A 171 0.03 -23.33 6.06
N SER A 172 -0.24 -22.12 6.55
CA SER A 172 -1.57 -21.65 6.94
C SER A 172 -1.73 -20.13 6.83
N ALA A 173 -2.98 -19.68 6.68
CA ALA A 173 -3.34 -18.28 6.52
C ALA A 173 -3.13 -17.43 7.79
N ASP A 174 -3.01 -18.07 8.96
CA ASP A 174 -2.75 -17.42 10.24
C ASP A 174 -1.24 -17.28 10.57
N ASP A 175 -0.37 -17.62 9.61
CA ASP A 175 1.08 -17.42 9.76
C ASP A 175 1.42 -15.93 9.98
N GLU A 176 2.08 -15.64 11.10
CA GLU A 176 2.46 -14.27 11.49
C GLU A 176 3.50 -13.64 10.54
N ASP A 177 4.34 -14.44 9.89
CA ASP A 177 5.29 -13.98 8.88
C ASP A 177 4.58 -13.65 7.55
N LEU A 178 3.55 -14.42 7.15
CA LEU A 178 2.72 -14.08 5.98
C LEU A 178 2.01 -12.73 6.16
N ALA A 179 1.37 -12.51 7.31
CA ALA A 179 0.71 -11.23 7.62
C ALA A 179 1.69 -10.05 7.60
N ARG A 180 2.92 -10.26 8.11
CA ARG A 180 3.97 -9.23 8.09
C ARG A 180 4.53 -9.02 6.69
N TYR A 181 4.63 -10.06 5.88
CA TYR A 181 5.06 -9.98 4.49
C TYR A 181 4.13 -9.07 3.70
N VAL A 182 2.82 -9.32 3.78
CA VAL A 182 1.82 -8.49 3.11
C VAL A 182 1.92 -7.05 3.61
N GLN A 183 1.91 -6.83 4.93
CA GLN A 183 2.01 -5.48 5.50
C GLN A 183 3.28 -4.72 5.06
N TYR A 184 4.41 -5.41 4.89
CA TYR A 184 5.69 -4.76 4.61
C TYR A 184 5.94 -4.55 3.11
N TYR A 185 5.50 -5.49 2.26
CA TYR A 185 5.79 -5.47 0.83
C TYR A 185 4.62 -4.98 -0.05
N GLU A 186 3.41 -4.89 0.51
CA GLU A 186 2.32 -4.18 -0.16
C GLU A 186 2.71 -2.70 -0.40
N ARG A 187 2.46 -2.19 -1.61
CA ARG A 187 2.88 -0.87 -2.06
C ARG A 187 4.40 -0.67 -1.95
N GLY A 188 5.15 -1.75 -2.21
CA GLY A 188 6.61 -1.76 -2.21
C GLY A 188 7.20 -0.59 -2.99
N GLN A 189 8.23 0.06 -2.42
CA GLN A 189 8.92 1.19 -3.04
C GLN A 189 10.20 0.78 -3.78
N ASP A 190 10.58 -0.49 -3.64
CA ASP A 190 11.74 -1.16 -4.20
C ASP A 190 11.31 -2.14 -5.30
N VAL A 191 10.45 -1.64 -6.19
CA VAL A 191 9.92 -2.28 -7.40
C VAL A 191 10.16 -1.37 -8.60
N PRO A 192 10.01 -1.84 -9.86
CA PRO A 192 10.28 -0.99 -11.02
C PRO A 192 9.33 0.20 -11.16
N GLU A 193 8.04 0.03 -10.85
CA GLU A 193 7.01 1.08 -11.01
C GLU A 193 6.22 1.35 -9.71
N PRO A 194 6.89 1.83 -8.65
CA PRO A 194 6.28 1.94 -7.33
C PRO A 194 5.09 2.90 -7.33
N GLY A 195 3.91 2.39 -6.94
CA GLY A 195 2.70 3.19 -6.79
C GLY A 195 1.92 3.44 -8.08
N ALA A 196 2.29 2.80 -9.20
CA ALA A 196 1.44 2.70 -10.37
C ALA A 196 0.10 2.02 -10.03
N ALA A 197 -0.94 2.23 -10.84
CA ALA A 197 -2.30 1.81 -10.49
C ALA A 197 -2.40 0.27 -10.40
N CYS A 198 -3.05 -0.24 -9.35
CA CYS A 198 -3.42 -1.66 -9.29
C CYS A 198 -4.92 -1.88 -9.58
N SER A 199 -5.52 -1.01 -10.38
CA SER A 199 -6.95 -1.06 -10.73
C SER A 199 -7.20 -0.37 -12.06
N GLY A 200 -8.24 -0.75 -12.80
CA GLY A 200 -8.61 -0.13 -14.08
C GLY A 200 -7.99 -0.81 -15.31
N SER A 201 -7.54 -2.05 -15.16
CA SER A 201 -7.09 -2.91 -16.26
C SER A 201 -7.89 -4.23 -16.23
N ILE A 202 -7.25 -5.40 -16.24
CA ILE A 202 -7.94 -6.68 -16.43
C ILE A 202 -8.45 -7.29 -15.12
N SER A 203 -9.65 -7.88 -15.18
CA SER A 203 -10.24 -8.67 -14.08
C SER A 203 -10.57 -10.10 -14.48
N PHE A 204 -10.22 -10.52 -15.69
CA PHE A 204 -10.49 -11.85 -16.21
C PHE A 204 -9.59 -12.91 -15.56
N THR A 205 -10.12 -14.12 -15.50
CA THR A 205 -9.44 -15.33 -15.04
C THR A 205 -8.55 -15.91 -16.15
N ALA A 206 -7.64 -16.82 -15.79
CA ALA A 206 -6.85 -17.54 -16.77
C ALA A 206 -7.74 -18.21 -17.82
N ALA A 207 -8.79 -18.91 -17.40
CA ALA A 207 -9.68 -19.63 -18.31
C ALA A 207 -10.39 -18.71 -19.32
N GLU A 208 -10.82 -17.52 -18.90
CA GLU A 208 -11.44 -16.53 -19.79
C GLU A 208 -10.45 -16.00 -20.83
N ILE A 209 -9.23 -15.68 -20.39
CA ILE A 209 -8.17 -15.18 -21.27
C ILE A 209 -7.74 -16.25 -22.29
N GLU A 210 -7.59 -17.50 -21.85
CA GLU A 210 -7.27 -18.62 -22.74
C GLU A 210 -8.34 -18.85 -23.80
N ALA A 211 -9.62 -18.71 -23.42
CA ALA A 211 -10.73 -18.81 -24.36
C ALA A 211 -10.67 -17.71 -25.42
N GLU A 212 -10.39 -16.47 -25.02
CA GLU A 212 -10.28 -15.34 -25.95
C GLU A 212 -9.08 -15.49 -26.90
N ILE A 213 -7.90 -15.86 -26.40
CA ILE A 213 -6.71 -16.12 -27.24
C ILE A 213 -6.99 -17.25 -28.25
N ALA A 214 -7.77 -18.26 -27.86
CA ALA A 214 -8.13 -19.36 -28.74
C ALA A 214 -9.13 -18.95 -29.85
N GLU A 215 -9.99 -17.95 -29.60
CA GLU A 215 -10.97 -17.44 -30.56
C GLU A 215 -10.36 -16.42 -31.53
N ASP A 216 -9.60 -15.44 -31.03
CA ASP A 216 -9.13 -14.28 -31.81
C ASP A 216 -7.65 -14.35 -32.23
N GLY A 217 -6.89 -15.32 -31.72
CA GLY A 217 -5.45 -15.44 -31.94
C GLY A 217 -4.63 -14.55 -31.01
N PRO A 218 -3.28 -14.61 -31.08
CA PRO A 218 -2.40 -13.94 -30.12
C PRO A 218 -2.39 -12.40 -30.24
N ASP A 219 -3.03 -11.82 -31.26
CA ASP A 219 -3.08 -10.39 -31.52
C ASP A 219 -4.44 -9.76 -31.11
N ALA A 220 -5.15 -10.37 -30.14
CA ALA A 220 -6.48 -9.95 -29.72
C ALA A 220 -6.48 -8.53 -29.12
N GLU A 221 -6.75 -7.52 -29.96
CA GLU A 221 -7.06 -6.14 -29.55
C GLU A 221 -8.40 -6.03 -28.78
N SER A 222 -9.08 -7.14 -28.49
CA SER A 222 -10.44 -7.21 -27.94
C SER A 222 -10.55 -7.44 -26.44
N LEU A 223 -9.43 -7.54 -25.72
CA LEU A 223 -9.42 -7.75 -24.28
C LEU A 223 -9.88 -6.45 -23.53
N GLU A 224 -10.93 -5.77 -23.97
CA GLU A 224 -11.48 -4.58 -23.32
C GLU A 224 -12.04 -4.97 -21.94
N GLY A 225 -11.42 -4.42 -20.89
CA GLY A 225 -11.89 -4.58 -19.51
C GLY A 225 -13.18 -3.79 -19.26
N ALA A 226 -14.07 -4.41 -18.47
CA ALA A 226 -15.38 -3.92 -18.02
C ALA A 226 -15.63 -2.40 -18.12
N ASP A 227 -16.59 -2.03 -18.97
CA ASP A 227 -17.20 -0.71 -19.08
C ASP A 227 -17.56 -0.12 -17.71
N SER A 228 -16.95 1.01 -17.37
CA SER A 228 -17.54 1.95 -16.43
C SER A 228 -18.67 2.68 -17.15
N ASP A 229 -19.92 2.34 -16.83
CA ASP A 229 -21.12 3.07 -17.24
C ASP A 229 -21.04 4.55 -16.82
N GLU A 230 -20.57 5.43 -17.70
CA GLU A 230 -20.98 6.85 -17.72
C GLU A 230 -21.94 7.08 -18.90
N SER A 231 -23.21 6.75 -18.69
CA SER A 231 -24.30 7.24 -19.53
C SER A 231 -24.40 8.75 -19.37
N GLY A 232 -24.12 9.44 -20.48
CA GLY A 232 -24.06 10.90 -20.55
C GLY A 232 -25.37 11.65 -20.37
N SER A 233 -25.22 12.97 -20.37
CA SER A 233 -26.24 13.89 -20.85
C SER A 233 -25.53 14.99 -21.64
N ASP A 234 -25.49 14.81 -22.96
CA ASP A 234 -25.34 15.92 -23.90
C ASP A 234 -26.47 16.92 -23.64
N ALA A 235 -26.10 18.17 -23.40
CA ALA A 235 -27.03 19.29 -23.44
C ALA A 235 -26.58 20.23 -24.56
N ASP A 236 -27.42 20.27 -25.58
CA ASP A 236 -27.44 21.23 -26.67
C ASP A 236 -27.12 22.65 -26.22
N ASN A 237 -26.35 23.38 -27.02
CA ASN A 237 -26.64 24.80 -27.22
C ASN A 237 -26.15 25.26 -28.60
N GLU A 238 -27.09 25.33 -29.53
CA GLU A 238 -27.01 26.15 -30.74
C GLU A 238 -27.14 27.66 -30.39
N ASP A 239 -26.58 28.45 -31.31
CA ASP A 239 -26.84 29.86 -31.61
C ASP A 239 -26.32 30.96 -30.68
N THR A 240 -25.39 31.77 -31.21
CA THR A 240 -25.76 33.12 -31.68
C THR A 240 -24.65 33.82 -32.49
N ASP A 241 -25.02 34.25 -33.70
CA ASP A 241 -24.33 35.19 -34.58
C ASP A 241 -24.12 36.59 -33.97
N SER A 242 -22.99 37.23 -34.30
CA SER A 242 -22.98 38.66 -34.71
C SER A 242 -21.70 39.03 -35.49
N GLU A 243 -21.83 39.01 -36.81
CA GLU A 243 -21.45 40.02 -37.81
C GLU A 243 -20.43 41.17 -37.52
N THR A 244 -19.50 41.32 -38.49
CA THR A 244 -18.91 42.54 -39.15
C THR A 244 -18.10 43.57 -38.31
N THR A 245 -17.02 44.24 -38.76
CA THR A 245 -16.22 44.52 -39.99
C THR A 245 -14.77 44.84 -39.50
N ASP A 246 -13.66 44.88 -40.25
CA ASP A 246 -13.31 45.67 -41.43
C ASP A 246 -11.85 45.34 -41.86
N GLU A 247 -11.46 45.79 -43.05
CA GLU A 247 -10.43 45.26 -43.96
C GLU A 247 -9.05 46.01 -43.81
N PRO A 248 -8.10 46.01 -44.79
CA PRO A 248 -6.81 45.30 -44.73
C PRO A 248 -5.55 46.21 -44.81
N SER A 249 -4.35 45.63 -44.88
CA SER A 249 -3.34 45.89 -45.95
C SER A 249 -1.87 45.62 -45.56
N ALA A 250 -1.12 45.16 -46.57
CA ALA A 250 0.32 45.30 -46.82
C ALA A 250 1.31 44.26 -46.26
N ALA A 251 1.71 43.33 -47.15
CA ALA A 251 3.09 42.87 -47.28
C ALA A 251 3.95 43.96 -47.98
N PRO A 252 5.29 43.89 -47.90
CA PRO A 252 6.02 43.18 -48.97
C PRO A 252 7.24 42.36 -48.51
N GLU A 253 7.61 41.39 -49.35
CA GLU A 253 8.95 40.80 -49.42
C GLU A 253 9.85 41.55 -50.44
N GLU A 254 11.14 41.18 -50.47
CA GLU A 254 12.33 41.73 -51.19
C GLU A 254 13.27 42.50 -50.24
N ASP A 255 14.59 42.29 -50.18
CA ASP A 255 15.54 41.55 -51.02
C ASP A 255 16.87 41.48 -50.24
N THR A 256 17.55 40.33 -50.20
CA THR A 256 19.02 40.27 -50.02
C THR A 256 19.60 39.03 -50.69
N GLU A 257 20.37 39.32 -51.76
CA GLU A 257 21.37 38.51 -52.50
C GLU A 257 20.92 37.57 -53.63
#